data_AF-A0A085N4K1-F1
#
_entry.id   AF-A0A085N4K1-F1
#
_cell.length_a   1.000
_cell.length_b   1.000
_cell.length_c   1.000
_cell.angle_alpha   90.00
_cell.angle_beta   90.00
_cell.angle_gamma   90.00
#
_symmetry.space_group_name_H-M   'P 1'
#
loop_
_entity.id
_entity.type
_entity.pdbx_description
1 polymer ?
#
loop_
_entity_poly.entity_id
_entity_poly.type
_entity_poly.pdbx_seq_one_letter_code
_entity_poly.pdbx_strand_id
1 'polypeptide(L)'
;MNLLSIVRSDKIKVPFNSRPSAVYEIKCGCNASYIGETGNTLFHRFDQHMHNVTTYKNAERRFTGEPITGPGRPPTIDPRKPWRKRSKPP
;
A
#
# COMPACT_ATOMS: atom_id res chain seq x y z
N MET A 1 -20.32 22.92 45.88
CA MET A 1 -20.70 22.43 44.53
C MET A 1 -19.50 21.72 43.95
N ASN A 2 -19.63 20.40 43.71
CA ASN A 2 -18.53 19.48 43.39
C ASN A 2 -18.17 19.58 41.89
N LEU A 3 -16.92 19.90 41.56
CA LEU A 3 -16.40 20.09 40.19
C LEU A 3 -15.64 18.85 39.66
N LEU A 4 -16.02 17.64 40.07
CA LEU A 4 -15.20 16.44 39.83
C LEU A 4 -15.65 15.51 38.67
N SER A 5 -16.47 15.93 37.71
CA SER A 5 -16.95 14.97 36.69
C SER A 5 -17.03 15.40 35.22
N ILE A 6 -16.43 16.53 34.81
CA ILE A 6 -16.38 16.92 33.38
C ILE A 6 -14.96 16.80 32.81
N VAL A 7 -14.30 15.68 33.06
CA VAL A 7 -13.21 15.23 32.19
C VAL A 7 -13.52 13.79 31.82
N ARG A 8 -14.32 13.62 30.77
CA ARG A 8 -14.43 12.34 30.07
C ARG A 8 -13.05 12.03 29.50
N SER A 9 -12.28 11.28 30.27
CA SER A 9 -10.97 10.76 29.88
C SER A 9 -11.11 9.46 29.08
N ASP A 10 -12.14 9.31 28.24
CA ASP A 10 -12.14 8.29 27.21
C ASP A 10 -11.31 8.78 26.03
N LYS A 11 -9.99 8.91 26.24
CA LYS A 11 -9.06 8.89 25.11
C LYS A 11 -9.11 7.46 24.58
N ILE A 12 -10.10 7.15 23.74
CA ILE A 12 -10.05 5.99 22.87
C ILE A 12 -8.73 6.13 22.12
N LYS A 13 -7.72 5.38 22.56
CA LYS A 13 -6.43 5.29 21.89
C LYS A 13 -6.75 4.60 20.58
N VAL A 14 -7.12 5.38 19.56
CA VAL A 14 -7.21 4.87 18.20
C VAL A 14 -5.83 4.26 17.94
N PRO A 15 -5.75 2.94 17.69
CA PRO A 15 -4.47 2.31 17.47
C PRO A 15 -3.77 3.05 16.34
N PHE A 16 -2.46 3.27 16.48
CA PHE A 16 -1.65 4.09 15.58
C PHE A 16 -1.91 3.77 14.09
N ASN A 17 -2.14 2.49 13.80
CA ASN A 17 -2.37 1.96 12.46
C ASN A 17 -3.68 2.40 11.80
N SER A 18 -4.65 2.87 12.61
CA SER A 18 -5.95 3.37 12.15
C SER A 18 -5.98 4.90 12.01
N ARG A 19 -4.89 5.59 12.36
CA ARG A 19 -4.79 7.05 12.19
C ARG A 19 -4.38 7.37 10.75
N PRO A 20 -5.11 8.24 10.03
CA PRO A 20 -4.64 8.78 8.76
C PRO A 20 -3.44 9.70 8.98
N SER A 21 -2.68 10.00 7.92
CA SER A 21 -1.48 10.86 7.98
C SER A 21 -0.36 10.26 8.83
N ALA A 22 0.08 9.04 8.49
CA ALA A 22 1.16 8.34 9.17
C ALA A 22 2.43 8.30 8.29
N VAL A 23 3.57 8.58 8.90
CA VAL A 23 4.89 8.22 8.37
C VAL A 23 5.24 6.83 8.88
N TYR A 24 5.73 5.96 7.99
CA TYR A 24 6.06 4.57 8.30
C TYR A 24 7.39 4.16 7.67
N GLU A 25 8.01 3.15 8.28
CA GLU A 25 9.23 2.51 7.79
C GLU A 25 8.95 1.03 7.53
N ILE A 26 9.34 0.53 6.37
CA ILE A 26 9.38 -0.90 6.05
C ILE A 26 10.84 -1.33 6.09
N LYS A 27 11.16 -2.29 6.95
CA LYS A 27 12.51 -2.87 7.07
C LYS A 27 12.58 -4.20 6.33
N CYS A 28 13.59 -4.34 5.49
CA CYS A 28 13.98 -5.62 4.89
C CYS A 28 14.91 -6.36 5.85
N GLY A 29 14.83 -7.69 5.91
CA GLY A 29 15.86 -8.51 6.56
C GLY A 29 17.25 -8.36 5.91
N CYS A 30 17.30 -7.77 4.72
CA CYS A 30 18.51 -7.43 3.97
C CYS A 30 19.11 -6.05 4.32
N ASN A 31 18.77 -5.47 5.47
CA ASN A 31 19.23 -4.14 5.92
C ASN A 31 18.79 -2.94 5.04
N ALA A 32 18.00 -3.16 3.99
CA ALA A 32 17.34 -2.08 3.26
C ALA A 32 16.13 -1.58 4.05
N SER A 33 15.85 -0.27 3.99
CA SER A 33 14.63 0.31 4.53
C SER A 33 13.95 1.23 3.51
N TYR A 34 12.64 1.33 3.64
CA TYR A 34 11.80 2.23 2.86
C TYR A 34 10.97 3.08 3.82
N ILE A 35 11.09 4.40 3.71
CA ILE A 35 10.28 5.35 4.48
C ILE A 35 9.22 5.92 3.54
N GLY A 36 7.96 5.91 3.99
CA GLY A 36 6.83 6.46 3.25
C GLY A 36 5.87 7.22 4.15
N GLU A 37 5.14 8.14 3.54
CA GLU A 37 4.00 8.81 4.16
C GLU A 37 2.69 8.31 3.53
N THR A 38 1.60 8.41 4.28
CA THR A 38 0.26 8.14 3.79
C THR A 38 -0.80 9.05 4.39
N GLY A 39 -1.64 9.63 3.55
CA GLY A 39 -2.89 10.28 3.99
C GLY A 39 -3.98 9.29 4.44
N ASN A 40 -3.88 8.01 4.04
CA ASN A 40 -4.77 6.92 4.47
C ASN A 40 -4.22 6.18 5.70
N THR A 41 -4.97 5.21 6.22
CA THR A 41 -4.49 4.31 7.29
C THR A 41 -3.28 3.50 6.85
N LEU A 42 -2.46 3.06 7.82
CA LEU A 42 -1.28 2.27 7.55
C LEU A 42 -1.62 0.92 6.91
N PHE A 43 -2.71 0.29 7.36
CA PHE A 43 -3.19 -0.97 6.79
C PHE A 43 -3.59 -0.84 5.32
N HIS A 44 -4.26 0.26 4.95
CA HIS A 44 -4.63 0.49 3.56
C HIS A 44 -3.40 0.59 2.65
N ARG A 45 -2.34 1.26 3.11
CA ARG A 45 -1.08 1.33 2.36
C ARG A 45 -0.34 0.02 2.29
N PHE A 46 -0.37 -0.74 3.37
CA PHE A 46 0.24 -2.06 3.40
C PHE A 46 -0.37 -2.96 2.33
N ASP A 47 -1.71 -3.01 2.26
CA ASP A 47 -2.42 -3.78 1.23
C ASP A 47 -2.06 -3.30 -0.20
N GLN A 48 -2.06 -1.98 -0.42
CA GLN A 48 -1.65 -1.40 -1.69
C GLN A 48 -0.22 -1.81 -2.09
N HIS A 49 0.72 -1.79 -1.16
CA HIS A 49 2.10 -2.20 -1.40
C HIS A 49 2.20 -3.69 -1.74
N MET A 50 1.48 -4.56 -1.02
CA MET A 50 1.45 -6.00 -1.31
C MET A 50 0.85 -6.29 -2.69
N HIS A 51 -0.21 -5.57 -3.07
CA HIS A 51 -0.80 -5.66 -4.40
C HIS A 51 0.19 -5.23 -5.50
N ASN A 52 0.90 -4.13 -5.29
CA ASN A 52 1.90 -3.63 -6.24
C ASN A 52 3.07 -4.60 -6.41
N VAL A 53 3.59 -5.17 -5.32
CA VAL A 53 4.65 -6.20 -5.36
C VAL A 53 4.19 -7.42 -6.14
N THR A 54 2.96 -7.90 -5.88
CA THR A 54 2.37 -9.03 -6.61
C THR A 54 2.22 -8.71 -8.10
N THR A 55 1.75 -7.51 -8.42
CA THR A 55 1.58 -7.05 -9.81
C THR A 55 2.92 -6.97 -10.54
N TYR A 56 3.96 -6.44 -9.87
CA TYR A 56 5.30 -6.35 -10.42
C TYR A 56 5.90 -7.74 -10.69
N LYS A 57 5.84 -8.64 -9.71
CA LYS A 57 6.30 -10.04 -9.88
C LYS A 57 5.58 -10.74 -11.04
N ASN A 58 4.28 -10.51 -11.19
CA ASN A 58 3.51 -11.05 -12.31
C ASN A 58 3.94 -10.44 -13.67
N ALA A 59 4.29 -9.16 -13.69
CA ALA A 59 4.83 -8.51 -14.89
C ALA A 59 6.23 -9.03 -15.25
N GLU A 60 7.11 -9.22 -14.25
CA GLU A 60 8.43 -9.82 -14.44
C GLU A 60 8.33 -11.24 -15.02
N ARG A 61 7.48 -12.10 -14.45
CA ARG A 61 7.24 -13.47 -14.96
C ARG A 61 6.80 -13.47 -16.43
N ARG A 62 5.95 -12.51 -16.83
CA ARG A 62 5.54 -12.36 -18.24
C ARG A 62 6.68 -11.88 -19.13
N PHE A 63 7.52 -10.98 -18.61
CA PHE A 63 8.69 -10.49 -19.33
C PHE A 63 9.71 -11.61 -19.58
N THR A 64 9.92 -12.49 -18.59
CA THR A 64 10.81 -13.66 -18.71
C THR A 64 10.21 -14.80 -19.53
N GLY A 65 8.93 -14.71 -19.93
CA GLY A 65 8.27 -15.69 -20.79
C GLY A 65 7.69 -16.89 -20.05
N GLU A 66 7.52 -16.82 -18.73
CA GLU A 66 6.86 -17.89 -17.97
C GLU A 66 5.38 -18.02 -18.35
N PRO A 67 4.83 -19.26 -18.37
CA PRO A 67 3.42 -19.48 -18.59
C PRO A 67 2.55 -18.77 -17.54
N ILE A 68 1.54 -18.03 -18.01
CA ILE A 68 0.53 -17.40 -17.16
C ILE A 68 -0.41 -18.48 -16.60
N THR A 69 -0.31 -18.78 -15.31
CA THR A 69 -1.10 -19.83 -14.64
C THR A 69 -2.46 -19.37 -14.08
N GLY A 70 -3.01 -18.24 -14.54
CA GLY A 70 -4.22 -17.64 -13.96
C GLY A 70 -5.41 -17.58 -14.94
N PRO A 71 -6.65 -17.70 -14.45
CA PRO A 71 -7.84 -17.44 -15.25
C PRO A 71 -7.96 -15.93 -15.55
N GLY A 72 -8.15 -15.58 -16.82
CA GLY A 72 -8.40 -14.21 -17.26
C GLY A 72 -7.70 -13.82 -18.55
N ARG A 73 -8.10 -12.68 -19.12
CA ARG A 73 -7.48 -12.12 -20.32
C ARG A 73 -6.12 -11.51 -19.97
N PRO A 74 -5.04 -11.81 -20.70
CA PRO A 74 -3.78 -11.09 -20.56
C PRO A 74 -4.02 -9.58 -20.77
N PRO A 75 -3.39 -8.68 -20.00
CA PRO A 75 -3.43 -7.26 -20.30
C PRO A 75 -2.95 -7.01 -21.73
N THR A 76 -3.64 -6.13 -22.46
CA THR A 76 -3.27 -5.74 -23.83
C THR A 76 -1.94 -4.99 -23.90
N ILE A 77 -1.44 -4.51 -22.76
CA ILE A 77 -0.19 -3.77 -22.67
C ILE A 77 0.97 -4.77 -22.77
N ASP A 78 1.77 -4.61 -23.83
CA ASP A 78 3.04 -5.31 -24.00
C ASP A 78 3.96 -5.04 -22.80
N PRO A 79 4.41 -6.08 -22.07
CA PRO A 79 5.34 -5.93 -20.93
C PRO A 79 6.65 -5.22 -21.29
N ARG A 80 7.05 -5.23 -22.56
CA ARG A 80 8.27 -4.59 -23.07
C ARG A 80 8.06 -3.11 -23.40
N LYS A 81 6.81 -2.63 -23.44
CA LYS A 81 6.54 -1.20 -23.62
C LYS A 81 6.67 -0.47 -22.28
N PRO A 82 7.39 0.68 -22.24
CA PRO A 82 7.45 1.49 -21.04
C PRO A 82 6.05 1.96 -20.64
N TRP A 83 5.77 1.96 -19.33
CA TRP A 83 4.56 2.54 -18.76
C TRP A 83 4.56 4.04 -19.03
N ARG A 84 3.99 4.47 -20.16
CA ARG A 84 3.71 5.90 -20.37
C ARG A 84 2.68 6.33 -19.33
N LYS A 85 2.92 7.48 -18.69
CA LYS A 85 2.08 8.07 -17.65
C LYS A 85 0.62 7.98 -18.09
N ARG A 86 -0.19 7.24 -17.34
CA ARG A 86 -1.64 7.26 -17.48
C ARG A 86 -2.09 8.62 -16.97
N SER A 87 -2.24 9.59 -17.88
CA SER A 87 -3.00 10.80 -17.55
C SER A 87 -4.38 10.32 -17.09
N LYS A 88 -4.73 10.65 -15.85
CA LYS A 88 -6.04 10.34 -15.28
C LYS A 88 -7.09 10.91 -16.25
N PRO A 89 -8.07 10.13 -16.74
CA PRO A 89 -9.16 10.71 -17.51
C PRO A 89 -9.93 11.71 -16.62
N PRO A 90 -10.50 12.79 -17.22
CA PRO A 90 -11.23 13.82 -16.49
C PRO A 90 -12.41 13.26 -15.70
#